data_AF-A0A7J8M052-F1
#
_entry.id   AF-A0A7J8M052-F1
#
_cell.length_a   1.000
_cell.length_b   1.000
_cell.length_c   1.000
_cell.angle_alpha   90.00
_cell.angle_beta   90.00
_cell.angle_gamma   90.00
#
_symmetry.space_group_name_H-M   'P 1'
#
loop_
_entity.id
_entity.type
_entity.pdbx_description
1 polymer ?
#
loop_
_entity_poly.entity_id
_entity_poly.type
_entity_poly.pdbx_seq_one_letter_code
_entity_poly.pdbx_strand_id
1 'polypeptide(L)'
;MPLPEMANLLNSFRLMICPGLDPNPNNLVASTTFYSESTHAMLCLIRIETDPADRTQLRMTLASGDPTLTFELKEFIKEQLISIPTAPPQSPAPAPAPPPAAQATPQIPPNDPAALLAGLLS
;
A
#
# COMPACT_ATOMS: atom_id res chain seq x y z
N MET A 1 -7.78 11.52 2.76
CA MET A 1 -6.49 10.78 2.69
C MET A 1 -5.42 11.61 3.39
N PRO A 2 -4.58 11.04 4.27
CA PRO A 2 -3.43 11.73 4.87
C PRO A 2 -2.38 12.15 3.82
N LEU A 3 -1.65 13.26 4.06
CA LEU A 3 -0.61 13.77 3.16
C LEU A 3 0.46 12.73 2.76
N PRO A 4 1.02 11.92 3.68
CA PRO A 4 2.01 10.90 3.31
C PRO A 4 1.44 9.82 2.39
N GLU A 5 0.16 9.46 2.56
CA GLU A 5 -0.49 8.47 1.72
C GLU A 5 -0.75 9.04 0.31
N MET A 6 -1.15 10.31 0.21
CA MET A 6 -1.23 11.02 -1.07
C MET A 6 0.13 11.10 -1.77
N ALA A 7 1.19 11.40 -1.02
CA ALA A 7 2.55 11.41 -1.57
C ALA A 7 2.96 10.05 -2.14
N ASN A 8 2.64 8.97 -1.43
CA ASN A 8 2.89 7.60 -1.89
C ASN A 8 2.08 7.24 -3.13
N LEU A 9 0.80 7.63 -3.18
CA LEU A 9 -0.05 7.45 -4.35
C LEU A 9 0.53 8.17 -5.58
N LEU A 10 0.92 9.44 -5.43
CA LEU A 10 1.50 10.22 -6.53
C LEU A 10 2.84 9.62 -6.99
N ASN A 11 3.68 9.17 -6.07
CA ASN A 11 4.91 8.43 -6.39
C ASN A 11 4.62 7.14 -7.18
N SER A 12 3.52 6.44 -6.90
CA SER A 12 3.11 5.25 -7.66
C SER A 12 2.82 5.57 -9.13
N PHE A 13 2.37 6.79 -9.43
CA PHE A 13 2.18 7.31 -10.77
C PHE A 13 3.45 7.97 -11.35
N ARG A 14 4.62 7.76 -10.73
CA ARG A 14 5.91 8.36 -11.10
C ARG A 14 5.92 9.89 -11.02
N LEU A 15 5.06 10.48 -10.21
CA LEU A 15 5.10 11.90 -9.90
C LEU A 15 6.10 12.11 -8.77
N MET A 16 7.16 12.87 -9.02
CA MET A 16 8.19 13.17 -8.03
C MET A 16 7.65 14.21 -7.03
N ILE A 17 7.70 13.91 -5.74
CA ILE A 17 7.39 14.87 -4.68
C ILE A 17 8.53 15.87 -4.51
N CYS A 18 8.21 17.16 -4.49
CA CYS A 18 9.15 18.27 -4.35
C CYS A 18 8.94 18.97 -2.99
N PRO A 19 9.47 18.41 -1.88
CA PRO A 19 9.30 19.03 -0.57
C PRO A 19 10.02 20.38 -0.51
N GLY A 20 9.42 21.34 0.19
CA GLY A 20 10.00 22.68 0.39
C GLY A 20 9.82 23.66 -0.77
N LEU A 21 9.15 23.27 -1.87
CA LEU A 21 8.82 24.20 -2.96
C LEU A 21 7.68 25.16 -2.57
N ASP A 22 6.76 24.70 -1.72
CA ASP A 22 5.73 25.53 -1.09
C ASP A 22 6.12 25.83 0.36
N PRO A 23 6.01 27.10 0.82
CA PRO A 23 6.28 27.45 2.22
C PRO A 23 5.29 26.82 3.21
N ASN A 24 4.10 26.43 2.78
CA ASN A 24 3.09 25.79 3.63
C ASN A 24 3.31 24.27 3.68
N PRO A 25 3.64 23.69 4.86
CA PRO A 25 3.90 22.25 4.99
C PRO A 25 2.65 21.38 4.81
N ASN A 26 1.45 21.98 4.80
CA ASN A 26 0.21 21.27 4.50
C ASN A 26 -0.07 21.13 3.00
N ASN A 27 0.72 21.79 2.16
CA ASN A 27 0.61 21.69 0.71
C ASN A 27 1.59 20.63 0.20
N LEU A 28 1.13 19.87 -0.79
CA LEU A 28 1.94 18.88 -1.47
C LEU A 28 2.25 19.40 -2.87
N VAL A 29 3.54 19.43 -3.21
CA VAL A 29 4.00 19.77 -4.54
C VAL A 29 4.62 18.56 -5.19
N ALA A 30 4.24 18.29 -6.43
CA ALA A 30 4.81 17.24 -7.24
C ALA A 30 5.18 17.74 -8.64
N SER A 31 6.11 17.05 -9.27
CA SER A 31 6.54 17.32 -10.64
C SER A 31 6.65 16.03 -11.44
N THR A 32 6.46 16.13 -12.74
CA THR A 32 6.70 15.04 -13.68
C THR A 32 7.03 15.59 -15.05
N THR A 33 7.69 14.79 -15.88
CA THR A 33 7.95 15.13 -17.28
C THR A 33 7.27 14.09 -18.16
N PHE A 34 6.32 14.53 -18.96
CA PHE A 34 5.68 13.69 -19.96
C PHE A 34 6.44 13.77 -21.27
N TYR A 35 6.63 12.63 -21.92
CA TYR A 35 7.27 12.56 -23.23
C TYR A 35 6.23 12.11 -24.25
N SER A 36 6.05 12.90 -25.29
CA SER A 36 5.23 12.55 -26.46
C SER A 36 6.01 12.88 -27.74
N GLU A 37 5.69 12.19 -28.83
CA GLU A 37 6.24 12.50 -30.15
C GLU A 37 5.83 13.90 -30.62
N SER A 38 4.66 14.37 -30.21
CA SER A 38 4.11 15.67 -30.64
C SER A 38 4.67 16.86 -29.83
N THR A 39 4.85 16.69 -28.53
CA THR A 39 5.18 17.78 -27.59
C THR A 39 6.56 17.65 -26.96
N HIS A 40 7.34 16.62 -27.32
CA HIS A 40 8.62 16.28 -26.70
C HIS A 40 8.50 16.18 -25.17
N ALA A 41 9.55 16.58 -24.44
CA ALA A 41 9.58 16.59 -22.99
C ALA A 41 8.75 17.77 -22.46
N MET A 42 7.66 17.48 -21.78
CA MET A 42 6.76 18.47 -21.20
C MET A 42 6.77 18.39 -19.68
N LEU A 43 7.28 19.45 -19.03
CA LEU A 43 7.27 19.56 -17.58
C LEU A 43 5.87 19.88 -17.07
N CYS A 44 5.43 19.13 -16.06
CA CYS A 44 4.18 19.33 -15.37
C CYS A 44 4.44 19.57 -13.89
N LEU A 45 3.85 20.64 -13.36
CA LEU A 45 3.91 21.00 -11.94
C LEU A 45 2.52 20.87 -11.35
N ILE A 46 2.45 20.21 -10.20
CA ILE A 46 1.21 19.92 -9.49
C ILE A 46 1.34 20.47 -8.08
N ARG A 47 0.34 21.22 -7.64
CA ARG A 47 0.21 21.72 -6.28
C ARG A 47 -1.14 21.28 -5.74
N ILE A 48 -1.12 20.60 -4.61
CA ILE A 48 -2.30 20.13 -3.90
C ILE A 48 -2.33 20.82 -2.55
N GLU A 49 -3.36 21.62 -2.33
CA GLU A 49 -3.65 22.27 -1.06
C GLU A 49 -4.74 21.45 -0.36
N THR A 50 -4.52 21.08 0.89
CA THR A 50 -5.55 20.45 1.73
C THR A 50 -5.96 21.41 2.84
N ASP A 51 -7.26 21.53 3.10
CA ASP A 51 -7.73 22.34 4.21
C ASP A 51 -7.35 21.66 5.55
N PRO A 52 -6.61 22.33 6.45
CA PRO A 52 -6.28 21.78 7.76
C PRO A 52 -7.51 21.50 8.64
N ALA A 53 -8.62 22.22 8.44
CA ALA A 53 -9.87 22.02 9.17
C ALA A 53 -10.72 20.88 8.58
N ASP A 54 -10.65 20.67 7.26
CA ASP A 54 -11.40 19.65 6.54
C ASP A 54 -10.54 18.95 5.48
N ARG A 55 -9.92 17.83 5.88
CA ARG A 55 -9.04 17.03 5.01
C ARG A 55 -9.77 16.29 3.87
N THR A 56 -11.08 16.49 3.72
CA THR A 56 -11.84 16.02 2.55
C THR A 56 -11.87 17.03 1.42
N GLN A 57 -11.57 18.30 1.71
CA GLN A 57 -11.47 19.35 0.72
C GLN A 57 -10.02 19.51 0.26
N LEU A 58 -9.82 19.36 -1.05
CA LEU A 58 -8.54 19.57 -1.70
C LEU A 58 -8.68 20.53 -2.88
N ARG A 59 -7.69 21.41 -3.04
CA ARG A 59 -7.53 22.23 -4.24
C ARG A 59 -6.31 21.72 -5.00
N MET A 60 -6.53 21.26 -6.22
CA MET A 60 -5.45 20.86 -7.12
C MET A 60 -5.25 21.92 -8.20
N THR A 61 -4.02 22.40 -8.32
CA THR A 61 -3.54 23.22 -9.42
C THR A 61 -2.50 22.43 -10.19
N LEU A 62 -2.70 22.32 -11.50
CA LEU A 62 -1.78 21.64 -12.40
C LEU A 62 -1.42 22.60 -13.52
N ALA A 63 -0.13 22.72 -13.82
CA ALA A 63 0.40 23.56 -14.87
C ALA A 63 1.34 22.76 -15.77
N SER A 64 1.14 22.87 -17.07
CA SER A 64 1.98 22.30 -18.12
C SER A 64 1.95 23.23 -19.34
N GLY A 65 2.87 23.04 -20.29
CA GLY A 65 2.89 23.78 -21.55
C GLY A 65 1.83 23.34 -22.56
N ASP A 66 1.16 22.20 -22.33
CA ASP A 66 0.05 21.71 -23.14
C ASP A 66 -1.28 21.72 -22.34
N PRO A 67 -2.33 22.42 -22.81
CA PRO A 67 -3.62 22.48 -22.13
C PRO A 67 -4.35 21.13 -22.09
N THR A 68 -4.21 20.29 -23.12
CA THR A 68 -4.86 18.96 -23.17
C THR A 68 -4.28 18.08 -22.07
N LEU A 69 -2.96 17.96 -22.03
CA LEU A 69 -2.27 17.22 -20.97
C LEU A 69 -2.53 17.81 -19.58
N THR A 70 -2.63 19.14 -19.46
CA THR A 70 -2.99 19.78 -18.19
C THR A 70 -4.35 19.31 -17.68
N PHE A 71 -5.35 19.25 -18.57
CA PHE A 71 -6.71 18.84 -18.23
C PHE A 71 -6.77 17.36 -17.88
N GLU A 72 -6.26 16.48 -18.76
CA GLU A 72 -6.36 15.03 -18.58
C GLU A 72 -5.62 14.55 -17.32
N LEU A 73 -4.39 15.03 -17.10
CA LEU A 73 -3.62 14.65 -15.92
C LEU A 73 -4.29 15.09 -14.63
N LYS A 74 -4.91 16.29 -14.63
CA LYS A 74 -5.64 16.81 -13.48
C LYS A 74 -6.86 15.93 -13.16
N GLU A 75 -7.64 15.58 -14.18
CA GLU A 75 -8.82 14.73 -14.00
C GLU A 75 -8.42 13.31 -13.55
N PHE A 76 -7.37 12.74 -14.15
CA PHE A 76 -6.83 11.44 -13.75
C PHE A 76 -6.42 11.41 -12.26
N ILE A 77 -5.59 12.36 -11.81
CA ILE A 77 -5.14 12.38 -10.41
C ILE A 77 -6.34 12.60 -9.48
N LYS A 78 -7.29 13.46 -9.87
CA LYS A 78 -8.51 13.71 -9.09
C LYS A 78 -9.33 12.42 -8.90
N GLU A 79 -9.52 11.63 -9.96
CA GLU A 79 -10.22 10.34 -9.87
C GLU A 79 -9.53 9.36 -8.92
N GLN A 80 -8.20 9.31 -8.94
CA GLN A 80 -7.41 8.45 -8.05
C GLN A 80 -7.44 8.90 -6.59
N LEU A 81 -7.52 10.21 -6.34
CA LEU A 81 -7.66 10.76 -4.98
C LEU A 81 -9.04 10.50 -4.38
N ILE A 82 -10.07 10.35 -5.21
CA ILE A 82 -11.45 10.03 -4.79
C ILE A 82 -11.62 8.50 -4.68
N SER A 83 -10.99 7.73 -5.56
CA SER A 83 -11.05 6.27 -5.61
C SER A 83 -10.03 5.65 -4.67
N ILE A 84 -10.29 5.71 -3.36
CA ILE A 84 -9.52 4.94 -2.40
C ILE A 84 -10.01 3.49 -2.47
N PRO A 85 -9.16 2.48 -2.74
CA PRO A 85 -9.51 1.11 -2.43
C PRO A 85 -9.63 1.02 -0.92
N THR A 86 -10.85 0.89 -0.41
CA THR A 86 -11.07 0.39 0.96
C THR A 86 -10.62 -1.08 0.96
N ALA A 87 -9.31 -1.31 0.97
CA ALA A 87 -8.81 -2.60 1.39
C ALA A 87 -9.22 -2.74 2.86
N PRO A 88 -10.00 -3.76 3.24
CA PRO A 88 -10.25 -4.01 4.65
C PRO A 88 -8.89 -4.18 5.35
N PRO A 89 -8.72 -3.69 6.59
CA PRO A 89 -7.51 -3.94 7.34
C PRO A 89 -7.27 -5.44 7.31
N GLN A 90 -6.10 -5.84 6.80
CA GLN A 90 -5.66 -7.22 6.81
C GLN A 90 -5.65 -7.64 8.28
N SER A 91 -6.64 -8.45 8.68
CA SER A 91 -6.72 -9.00 10.03
C SER A 91 -5.35 -9.58 10.37
N PRO A 92 -4.79 -9.30 11.57
CA PRO A 92 -3.58 -9.97 12.01
C PRO A 92 -3.78 -11.48 11.82
N ALA A 93 -2.87 -12.12 11.11
CA ALA A 93 -2.86 -13.57 10.98
C ALA A 93 -2.98 -14.19 12.39
N PRO A 94 -3.80 -15.25 12.58
CA PRO A 94 -3.88 -15.92 13.87
C PRO A 94 -2.48 -16.35 14.30
N ALA A 95 -2.10 -16.02 15.54
CA ALA A 95 -0.85 -16.47 16.13
C ALA A 95 -0.72 -18.00 16.03
N PRO A 96 0.49 -18.56 15.83
CA PRO A 96 0.68 -20.00 15.84
C PRO A 96 0.18 -20.59 17.17
N ALA A 97 -0.65 -21.62 17.09
CA ALA A 97 -1.13 -22.35 18.26
C ALA A 97 0.05 -22.88 19.10
N PRO A 98 -0.05 -22.89 20.43
CA PRO A 98 0.97 -23.51 21.27
C PRO A 98 1.08 -25.01 20.95
N PRO A 99 2.29 -25.60 21.06
CA PRO A 99 2.51 -27.00 20.75
C PRO A 99 1.66 -27.91 21.64
N PRO A 100 1.19 -29.07 21.12
CA PRO A 100 0.38 -30.00 21.90
C PRO A 100 1.18 -30.55 23.08
N ALA A 101 0.57 -30.57 24.26
CA ALA A 101 1.09 -31.27 25.42
C ALA A 101 1.33 -32.75 25.07
N ALA A 102 2.53 -33.24 25.35
CA ALA A 102 2.89 -34.64 25.14
C ALA A 102 1.92 -35.55 25.89
N GLN A 103 1.22 -36.42 25.15
CA GLN A 103 0.42 -37.49 25.72
C GLN A 103 1.34 -38.51 26.40
N ALA A 104 1.09 -38.78 27.68
CA ALA A 104 1.78 -39.83 28.41
C ALA A 104 1.46 -41.19 27.78
N THR A 105 2.49 -41.87 27.28
CA THR A 105 2.42 -43.25 26.80
C THR A 105 2.22 -44.21 27.98
N PRO A 106 1.32 -45.19 27.90
CA PRO A 106 1.25 -46.28 28.88
C PRO A 106 2.49 -47.17 28.70
N GLN A 107 3.36 -47.22 29.71
CA GLN A 107 4.47 -48.17 29.72
C GLN A 107 3.94 -49.58 30.02
N ILE A 108 3.96 -50.44 29.00
CA ILE A 108 3.70 -51.87 29.14
C ILE A 108 4.98 -52.53 29.69
N PRO A 109 4.94 -53.22 30.84
CA PRO A 109 6.12 -53.82 31.44
C PRO A 109 6.65 -55.02 30.63
N PRO A 110 7.98 -55.23 30.59
CA PRO A 110 8.66 -55.98 29.52
C PRO A 110 8.79 -57.49 29.77
N ASN A 111 7.81 -58.15 30.40
CA ASN A 111 7.98 -59.56 30.80
C ASN A 111 6.81 -60.49 30.46
N ASP A 112 6.05 -60.18 29.40
CA ASP A 112 4.96 -61.03 28.95
C ASP A 112 5.39 -61.88 27.73
N PRO A 113 5.67 -63.19 27.87
CA PRO A 113 6.19 -64.03 26.80
C PRO A 113 5.18 -64.22 25.65
N ALA A 114 3.91 -63.93 25.87
CA ALA A 114 2.88 -63.96 24.82
C ALA A 114 3.00 -62.80 23.82
N ALA A 115 3.53 -61.64 24.25
CA ALA A 115 3.66 -60.46 23.39
C ALA A 115 4.80 -60.56 22.36
N LEU A 116 5.82 -61.37 22.65
CA LEU A 116 6.94 -61.59 21.72
C LEU A 116 6.56 -62.49 20.52
N LEU A 117 5.62 -63.42 20.69
CA LEU A 117 5.18 -64.31 19.60
C LEU A 117 4.26 -63.59 18.59
N ALA A 118 3.53 -62.57 19.05
CA ALA A 118 2.64 -61.77 18.20
C ALA A 118 3.39 -60.86 17.20
N GLY A 119 4.63 -60.48 17.50
CA GLY A 119 5.45 -59.63 16.63
C GLY A 119 6.19 -60.35 15.50
N LEU A 120 6.23 -61.69 15.50
CA LEU A 120 6.95 -62.49 14.48
C LEU A 120 6.05 -63.03 13.36
N LEU A 121 4.74 -62.79 13.43
CA LEU A 121 3.74 -63.27 12.46
C LEU A 121 3.16 -62.15 11.58
N SER A 122 3.73 -60.94 11.64
CA SER A 122 3.36 -59.78 10.82
C SER A 122 4.48 -59.37 9.87
#